data_AF-A0A544U7L9-F1
#
_entry.id   AF-A0A544U7L9-F1
#
_cell.length_a   1.000
_cell.length_b   1.000
_cell.length_c   1.000
_cell.angle_alpha   90.00
_cell.angle_beta   90.00
_cell.angle_gamma   90.00
#
_symmetry.space_group_name_H-M   'P 1'
#
loop_
_entity.id
_entity.type
_entity.pdbx_description
1 polymer ?
#
loop_
_entity_poly.entity_id
_entity_poly.type
_entity_poly.pdbx_seq_one_letter_code
_entity_poly.pdbx_strand_id
1 'polypeptide(L)' 'MTTNFFPIDPERVRQNAYLPVKLAELSKSNPEKALELLQAWGDGTKTIKKLWDEVIQYVGDTIHTSQVNRGKE' A
#
# COMPACT_ATOMS: atom_id res chain seq x y z
N MET A 1 -2.06 -8.92 -33.96
CA MET A 1 -1.60 -8.74 -32.57
C MET A 1 -2.84 -8.50 -31.73
N THR A 2 -3.31 -9.50 -30.97
CA THR A 2 -4.49 -9.35 -30.13
C THR A 2 -4.09 -8.63 -28.85
N THR A 3 -4.40 -7.34 -28.77
CA THR A 3 -4.30 -6.59 -27.52
C THR A 3 -5.25 -7.27 -26.53
N ASN A 4 -4.70 -7.98 -25.53
CA ASN A 4 -5.48 -8.62 -24.49
C ASN A 4 -6.21 -7.53 -23.69
N PHE A 5 -7.43 -7.21 -24.11
CA PHE A 5 -8.30 -6.23 -23.49
C PHE A 5 -8.99 -6.91 -22.31
N PHE A 6 -8.35 -6.85 -21.14
CA PHE A 6 -9.04 -7.24 -19.92
C PHE A 6 -10.04 -6.13 -19.57
N PRO A 7 -11.33 -6.45 -19.34
CA PRO A 7 -12.34 -5.46 -18.97
C PRO A 7 -12.11 -4.85 -17.58
N ILE A 8 -11.11 -5.33 -16.84
CA ILE A 8 -10.80 -4.95 -15.47
C ILE A 8 -9.30 -4.68 -15.38
N ASP A 9 -8.95 -3.58 -14.72
CA ASP A 9 -7.57 -3.23 -14.41
C ASP A 9 -6.97 -4.25 -13.41
N PRO A 10 -5.98 -5.06 -13.84
CA PRO A 10 -5.41 -6.11 -12.99
C PRO A 10 -4.62 -5.55 -11.80
N GLU A 11 -4.13 -4.30 -11.89
CA GLU A 11 -3.47 -3.65 -10.77
C GLU A 11 -4.46 -3.28 -9.67
N ARG A 12 -5.65 -2.77 -10.02
CA ARG A 12 -6.70 -2.50 -9.02
C ARG A 12 -7.17 -3.76 -8.31
N VAL A 13 -7.29 -4.87 -9.04
CA VAL A 13 -7.63 -6.18 -8.46
C VAL A 13 -6.57 -6.61 -7.46
N ARG A 14 -5.29 -6.51 -7.85
CA ARG A 14 -4.14 -6.80 -6.98
C ARG A 14 -4.17 -5.94 -5.72
N GLN A 15 -4.30 -4.62 -5.86
CA GLN A 15 -4.34 -3.69 -4.73
C GLN A 15 -5.44 -4.05 -3.76
N ASN A 16 -6.67 -4.29 -4.24
CA ASN A 16 -7.78 -4.66 -3.39
C ASN A 16 -7.56 -6.00 -2.66
N ALA A 17 -7.00 -7.00 -3.35
CA ALA A 17 -6.73 -8.32 -2.77
C ALA A 17 -5.65 -8.28 -1.68
N TYR A 18 -4.62 -7.44 -1.84
CA TYR A 18 -3.49 -7.35 -0.90
C TYR A 18 -3.63 -6.24 0.15
N LEU A 19 -4.60 -5.33 0.02
CA LEU A 19 -4.80 -4.23 0.96
C LEU A 19 -4.94 -4.70 2.43
N PRO A 20 -5.69 -5.77 2.75
CA PRO A 20 -5.78 -6.27 4.12
C PRO A 20 -4.44 -6.75 4.68
N VAL A 21 -3.61 -7.39 3.85
CA VAL A 21 -2.28 -7.86 4.24
C VAL A 21 -1.38 -6.68 4.59
N LYS A 22 -1.40 -5.62 3.78
CA LYS A 22 -0.59 -4.41 4.02
C LYS A 22 -1.09 -3.59 5.20
N LEU A 23 -2.40 -3.54 5.45
CA LEU A 23 -2.95 -2.97 6.67
C LEU A 23 -2.53 -3.75 7.93
N ALA A 24 -2.47 -5.08 7.85
CA ALA A 24 -1.98 -5.91 8.95
C ALA A 24 -0.45 -5.79 9.16
N GLU A 25 0.32 -5.49 8.11
CA GLU A 25 1.73 -5.12 8.25
C GLU A 25 1.86 -3.75 8.93
N LEU A 26 1.10 -2.75 8.47
CA LEU A 26 1.08 -1.42 9.04
C LEU A 26 0.64 -1.41 10.51
N SER A 27 -0.33 -2.24 10.89
CA SER A 27 -0.84 -2.26 12.27
C SER A 27 0.22 -2.69 13.29
N LYS A 28 1.27 -3.39 12.86
CA LYS A 28 2.38 -3.79 13.72
C LYS A 28 3.33 -2.64 14.05
N SER A 29 3.49 -1.68 13.15
CA SER A 29 4.39 -0.52 13.32
C SER A 29 3.65 0.77 13.67
N ASN A 30 2.44 0.97 13.15
CA ASN A 30 1.59 2.13 13.37
C ASN A 30 0.10 1.73 13.45
N PRO A 31 -0.35 1.23 14.62
CA PRO A 31 -1.72 0.74 14.80
C PRO A 31 -2.78 1.83 14.63
N GLU A 32 -2.48 3.07 15.03
CA GLU A 32 -3.40 4.20 14.88
C GLU A 32 -3.67 4.50 13.41
N LYS A 33 -2.61 4.57 12.60
CA LYS A 33 -2.77 4.81 11.15
C LYS A 33 -3.42 3.63 10.43
N ALA A 34 -3.09 2.40 10.83
CA ALA A 34 -3.75 1.22 10.29
C ALA A 34 -5.26 1.24 10.56
N LEU A 35 -5.68 1.64 11.76
CA LEU A 35 -7.09 1.75 12.13
C LEU A 35 -7.80 2.84 11.32
N GLU A 36 -7.18 4.03 11.16
CA GLU A 36 -7.74 5.11 10.34
C GLU A 36 -7.97 4.67 8.88
N LEU A 37 -6.98 3.99 8.29
CA LEU A 37 -7.07 3.51 6.91
C LEU A 37 -8.06 2.35 6.75
N LEU A 38 -8.17 1.48 7.76
CA LEU A 38 -9.17 0.42 7.81
C LEU A 38 -10.60 0.99 7.85
N GLN A 39 -10.83 2.00 8.68
CA GLN A 39 -12.12 2.70 8.76
C GLN A 39 -12.45 3.38 7.43
N ALA A 40 -11.50 4.12 6.84
CA ALA A 40 -11.69 4.76 5.54
C ALA A 40 -12.00 3.75 4.41
N TRP A 41 -11.47 2.52 4.50
CA TRP A 41 -11.80 1.43 3.58
C TRP A 41 -13.21 0.89 3.82
N GLY A 42 -13.60 0.62 5.07
CA GLY A 42 -14.94 0.15 5.43
C GLY A 42 -16.04 1.15 5.09
N ASP A 43 -15.76 2.44 5.27
CA ASP A 43 -16.69 3.53 4.99
C ASP A 43 -16.72 3.94 3.50
N GLY A 44 -15.78 3.43 2.69
CA GLY A 44 -15.68 3.77 1.26
C GLY A 44 -15.32 5.23 0.98
N THR A 45 -14.76 5.94 1.96
CA THR A 45 -14.41 7.37 1.84
C THR A 45 -13.17 7.62 0.99
N LYS A 46 -12.36 6.59 0.74
CA LYS A 46 -11.16 6.63 -0.11
C LYS A 46 -11.22 5.59 -1.22
N THR A 47 -10.66 5.92 -2.37
CA THR A 47 -10.49 4.96 -3.47
C THR A 47 -9.42 3.92 -3.11
N ILE A 48 -9.55 2.70 -3.64
CA ILE A 48 -8.56 1.62 -3.43
C ILE A 48 -7.14 2.06 -3.76
N LYS A 49 -6.95 2.82 -4.85
CA LYS A 49 -5.64 3.37 -5.22
C LYS A 49 -5.07 4.26 -4.11
N LYS A 50 -5.88 5.20 -3.61
CA LYS A 50 -5.45 6.14 -2.56
C LYS A 50 -5.14 5.41 -1.24
N LEU A 51 -5.98 4.44 -0.85
CA LEU A 51 -5.73 3.60 0.32
C LEU A 51 -4.41 2.82 0.16
N TRP A 52 -4.19 2.23 -1.02
CA TRP A 52 -2.97 1.49 -1.31
C TRP A 52 -1.72 2.37 -1.26
N ASP A 53 -1.74 3.54 -1.90
CA ASP A 53 -0.63 4.49 -1.88
C ASP A 53 -0.31 4.92 -0.45
N GLU A 54 -1.31 5.26 0.36
CA GLU A 54 -1.12 5.65 1.76
C GLU A 54 -0.54 4.49 2.58
N VAL A 55 -1.12 3.28 2.49
CA VAL A 55 -0.60 2.12 3.24
C VAL A 55 0.85 1.80 2.85
N ILE A 56 1.18 1.79 1.55
CA ILE A 56 2.53 1.49 1.08
C ILE A 56 3.52 2.59 1.46
N GLN A 57 3.12 3.85 1.56
CA GLN A 57 3.99 4.90 2.09
C GLN A 57 4.40 4.61 3.53
N TYR A 58 3.45 4.25 4.39
CA TYR A 58 3.76 3.96 5.80
C TYR A 58 4.46 2.61 6.01
N VAL A 59 4.18 1.60 5.19
CA VAL A 59 4.88 0.31 5.23
C VAL A 59 6.27 0.41 4.60
N GLY A 60 6.41 1.17 3.51
CA GLY A 60 7.64 1.37 2.75
C GLY A 60 8.65 2.32 3.41
N ASP A 61 8.23 3.10 4.40
CA ASP A 61 9.14 3.86 5.27
C ASP A 61 10.05 2.94 6.12
N THR A 62 9.75 1.64 6.18
CA THR A 62 10.64 0.64 6.80
C THR A 62 11.87 0.30 5.94
N ILE A 63 12.09 0.91 4.77
CA ILE A 63 13.29 0.72 3.94
C ILE A 63 13.88 2.07 3.49
N HIS A 64 14.10 3.05 4.38
CA HIS A 64 14.94 4.22 4.05
C HIS A 64 15.85 4.68 5.21
N THR A 65 16.48 3.76 5.96
CA THR A 65 17.69 4.11 6.76
C THR A 65 18.72 2.96 6.79
N SER A 66 19.34 2.59 5.66
CA SER A 66 20.59 1.79 5.70
C SER A 66 21.46 1.80 4.44
N GLN A 67 21.25 2.68 3.44
CA GLN A 67 22.17 2.76 2.28
C GLN A 67 22.52 4.19 1.83
N VAL A 68 22.88 5.08 2.76
CA VAL A 68 23.66 6.29 2.44
C VAL A 68 24.77 6.43 3.47
N ASN A 69 25.77 5.54 3.43
CA ASN A 69 27.13 5.74 3.94
C ASN A 69 28.00 4.53 3.55
N ARG A 70 28.33 4.42 2.27
CA ARG A 70 29.52 3.66 1.83
C ARG A 70 29.99 4.23 0.49
N GLY A 71 31.14 4.87 0.50
CA GLY A 71 31.81 5.32 -0.73
C GLY A 71 32.35 6.77 -0.74
N LYS A 72 32.65 7.36 0.42
CA LYS A 72 33.60 8.49 0.48
C LYS A 72 34.78 8.11 1.36
N GLU A 73 35.65 7.26 0.83
CA GLU A 73 37.03 7.09 1.27
C GLU A 73 37.88 6.77 0.03
#